data_AF-A0A8K0WJC0-F1
#
_entry.id   AF-A0A8K0WJC0-F1
#
_cell.length_a   1.000
_cell.length_b   1.000
_cell.length_c   1.000
_cell.angle_alpha   90.00
_cell.angle_beta   90.00
_cell.angle_gamma   90.00
#
_symmetry.space_group_name_H-M   'P 1'
#
loop_
_entity.id
_entity.type
_entity.pdbx_description
1 polymer ?
#
loop_
_entity_poly.entity_id
_entity_poly.type
_entity_poly.pdbx_seq_one_letter_code
_entity_poly.pdbx_strand_id
1 'polypeptide(L)'
;MDRFAWFPEHNPLVFLDSAERTWLDPYPALAPLITSPPEPNTPTAFNEDEFVSLWTGIYDIFIELNFVRRDQVIFPPQDTGRHPGIGKDRLHHELHMSPEAISLVERLLYPKIVSPQYRTHFFIEAIAINYLEEEDLRECRDPHWSYREGAQSEPAADYLLPHDVALTLPYEDEGLTWILDIKYNAIRCISRMAEPPSTSFRPPEDFASGWPDEPGHYRNWPAYSAPFILRQYAQDLLDMRIVPYSTTGEHFARSNEMQGQIIDNALSRHGWPHNFQTAAWAQASGQIYSDTIDEESRRREELDPWRYGADEREIVREWIRNPELIPDVGYSRDI
;
A
#
# COMPACT_ATOMS: atom_id res chain seq x y z
N MET A 1 -6.82 -13.68 -23.63
CA MET A 1 -5.83 -14.18 -22.67
C MET A 1 -6.37 -13.86 -21.31
N ASP A 2 -6.88 -14.86 -20.59
CA ASP A 2 -7.41 -14.70 -19.24
C ASP A 2 -6.30 -14.25 -18.29
N ARG A 3 -6.34 -12.98 -17.87
CA ARG A 3 -5.28 -12.36 -17.06
C ARG A 3 -5.36 -12.71 -15.57
N PHE A 4 -6.39 -13.44 -15.14
CA PHE A 4 -6.65 -13.75 -13.73
C PHE A 4 -6.68 -15.25 -13.40
N ALA A 5 -6.19 -16.13 -14.29
CA ALA A 5 -6.18 -17.58 -14.10
C ALA A 5 -5.22 -18.10 -12.99
N TRP A 6 -4.71 -17.21 -12.13
CA TRP A 6 -3.69 -17.51 -11.13
C TRP A 6 -4.20 -17.67 -9.69
N PHE A 7 -5.50 -17.51 -9.44
CA PHE A 7 -6.06 -17.62 -8.09
C PHE A 7 -6.88 -18.91 -7.96
N PRO A 8 -6.47 -19.89 -7.11
CA PRO A 8 -7.30 -21.05 -6.84
C PRO A 8 -8.60 -20.62 -6.13
N GLU A 9 -9.70 -21.26 -6.52
CA GLU A 9 -11.07 -21.01 -6.09
C GLU A 9 -11.21 -20.83 -4.56
N HIS A 10 -11.88 -19.75 -4.15
CA HIS A 10 -12.08 -19.35 -2.75
C HIS A 10 -13.08 -20.24 -1.99
N ASN A 11 -12.83 -20.40 -0.70
CA ASN A 11 -13.77 -20.89 0.30
C ASN A 11 -14.44 -19.67 1.00
N PRO A 12 -15.75 -19.42 0.81
CA PRO A 12 -16.38 -18.14 1.20
C PRO A 12 -16.85 -18.05 2.66
N LEU A 13 -16.35 -18.87 3.60
CA LEU A 13 -16.99 -19.01 4.92
C LEU A 13 -16.02 -18.98 6.12
N VAL A 14 -15.27 -17.88 6.33
CA VAL A 14 -14.76 -17.49 7.68
C VAL A 14 -14.47 -15.97 7.74
N PHE A 15 -15.46 -15.07 7.68
CA PHE A 15 -15.19 -13.62 7.85
C PHE A 15 -16.34 -12.89 8.55
N LEU A 16 -16.54 -13.18 9.84
CA LEU A 16 -17.46 -12.42 10.69
C LEU A 16 -16.82 -11.87 11.99
N ASP A 17 -15.49 -11.89 12.11
CA ASP A 17 -14.81 -11.40 13.34
C ASP A 17 -13.69 -10.38 13.09
N SER A 18 -13.60 -9.79 11.90
CA SER A 18 -12.53 -8.84 11.53
C SER A 18 -12.82 -7.37 11.89
N ALA A 19 -13.90 -7.09 12.64
CA ALA A 19 -14.26 -5.73 13.04
C ALA A 19 -13.29 -5.11 14.07
N GLU A 20 -12.37 -5.90 14.62
CA GLU A 20 -11.36 -5.46 15.61
C GLU A 20 -9.92 -5.49 15.10
N ARG A 21 -9.68 -5.60 13.78
CA ARG A 21 -8.34 -5.29 13.24
C ARG A 21 -8.07 -3.80 13.42
N THR A 22 -7.50 -3.46 14.57
CA THR A 22 -6.94 -2.15 14.84
C THR A 22 -5.92 -1.82 13.75
N TRP A 23 -5.89 -0.55 13.37
CA TRP A 23 -4.97 0.18 12.47
C TRP A 23 -3.52 -0.33 12.33
N LEU A 24 -3.04 -1.12 13.29
CA LEU A 24 -1.65 -1.48 13.54
C LEU A 24 -1.33 -2.96 13.34
N ASP A 25 -2.24 -3.76 12.77
CA ASP A 25 -1.88 -5.07 12.23
C ASP A 25 -1.75 -4.98 10.70
N PRO A 26 -0.66 -4.39 10.18
CA PRO A 26 -0.43 -4.27 8.73
C PRO A 26 -0.21 -5.65 8.08
N TYR A 27 -0.27 -6.72 8.87
CA TYR A 27 -0.02 -8.08 8.42
C TYR A 27 -1.32 -8.87 8.37
N PRO A 28 -1.55 -9.61 7.28
CA PRO A 28 -2.52 -10.67 7.29
C PRO A 28 -2.12 -11.63 8.42
N ALA A 29 -3.05 -11.98 9.30
CA ALA A 29 -2.82 -12.93 10.41
C ALA A 29 -2.22 -14.30 10.00
N LEU A 30 -2.07 -14.56 8.70
CA LEU A 30 -1.54 -15.77 8.09
C LEU A 30 -0.24 -15.55 7.30
N ALA A 31 0.32 -14.33 7.31
CA ALA A 31 1.55 -14.05 6.58
C ALA A 31 2.72 -14.87 7.17
N PRO A 32 3.47 -15.62 6.35
CA PRO A 32 4.59 -16.40 6.85
C PRO A 32 5.69 -15.48 7.39
N LEU A 33 6.00 -15.60 8.69
CA LEU A 33 7.13 -14.93 9.32
C LEU A 33 8.43 -15.51 8.77
N ILE A 34 9.36 -14.63 8.38
CA ILE A 34 10.67 -15.00 7.86
C ILE A 34 11.74 -14.63 8.90
N THR A 35 12.33 -15.66 9.52
CA THR A 35 13.36 -15.50 10.56
C THR A 35 14.77 -15.83 10.08
N SER A 36 14.90 -16.45 8.91
CA SER A 36 16.19 -16.81 8.30
C SER A 36 16.15 -16.61 6.78
N PRO A 37 17.29 -16.28 6.14
CA PRO A 37 17.32 -16.15 4.69
C PRO A 37 17.06 -17.51 4.03
N PRO A 38 16.32 -17.54 2.91
CA PRO A 38 16.13 -18.76 2.14
C PRO A 38 17.45 -19.23 1.53
N GLU A 39 17.57 -20.55 1.33
CA GLU A 39 18.72 -21.12 0.61
C GLU A 39 18.77 -20.58 -0.83
N PRO A 40 19.96 -20.23 -1.35
CA PRO A 40 20.10 -19.72 -2.72
C PRO A 40 19.52 -20.67 -3.77
N ASN A 41 18.89 -20.12 -4.81
CA ASN A 41 18.28 -20.88 -5.92
C ASN A 41 17.12 -21.80 -5.51
N THR A 42 16.49 -21.58 -4.36
CA THR A 42 15.23 -22.23 -4.00
C THR A 42 14.03 -21.41 -4.46
N PRO A 43 12.83 -22.01 -4.61
CA PRO A 43 11.61 -21.26 -4.92
C PRO A 43 11.24 -20.18 -3.90
N THR A 44 11.81 -20.25 -2.69
CA THR A 44 11.63 -19.25 -1.63
C THR A 44 12.64 -18.11 -1.68
N ALA A 45 13.75 -18.29 -2.41
CA ALA A 45 14.74 -17.24 -2.63
C ALA A 45 14.14 -16.08 -3.43
N PHE A 46 14.71 -14.87 -3.26
CA PHE A 46 14.23 -13.70 -3.98
C PHE A 46 14.34 -13.90 -5.49
N ASN A 47 13.23 -13.66 -6.18
CA ASN A 47 13.13 -13.66 -7.61
C ASN A 47 12.69 -12.26 -8.07
N GLU A 48 13.61 -11.55 -8.71
CA GLU A 48 13.38 -10.18 -9.19
C GLU A 48 12.22 -10.11 -10.20
N ASP A 49 12.08 -11.11 -11.09
CA ASP A 49 11.00 -11.15 -12.08
C ASP A 49 9.62 -11.33 -11.41
N GLU A 50 9.54 -12.22 -10.42
CA GLU A 50 8.30 -12.44 -9.66
C GLU A 50 7.92 -11.18 -8.90
N PHE A 51 8.88 -10.55 -8.20
CA PHE A 51 8.62 -9.32 -7.45
C PHE A 51 8.14 -8.21 -8.37
N VAL A 52 8.86 -7.95 -9.47
CA VAL A 52 8.50 -6.92 -10.45
C VAL A 52 7.13 -7.21 -11.06
N SER A 53 6.80 -8.47 -11.35
CA SER A 53 5.48 -8.84 -11.88
C SER A 53 4.35 -8.57 -10.87
N LEU A 54 4.55 -8.91 -9.59
CA LEU A 54 3.56 -8.65 -8.55
C LEU A 54 3.38 -7.14 -8.32
N TRP A 55 4.48 -6.40 -8.25
CA TRP A 55 4.48 -4.94 -8.12
C TRP A 55 3.76 -4.27 -9.29
N THR A 56 4.04 -4.71 -10.52
CA THR A 56 3.37 -4.23 -11.74
C THR A 56 1.88 -4.52 -11.71
N GLY A 57 1.48 -5.72 -11.27
CA GLY A 57 0.08 -6.12 -11.17
C GLY A 57 -0.74 -5.22 -10.24
N ILE A 58 -0.14 -4.72 -9.15
CA ILE A 58 -0.79 -3.75 -8.25
C ILE A 58 -1.01 -2.41 -8.96
N TYR A 59 -0.01 -1.91 -9.71
CA TYR A 59 -0.17 -0.69 -10.51
C TYR A 59 -1.19 -0.85 -11.63
N ASP A 60 -1.28 -2.01 -12.26
CA ASP A 60 -2.32 -2.29 -13.26
C ASP A 60 -3.72 -2.20 -12.62
N ILE A 61 -3.92 -2.74 -11.41
CA ILE A 61 -5.16 -2.57 -10.65
C ILE A 61 -5.45 -1.09 -10.36
N PHE A 62 -4.44 -0.31 -9.91
CA PHE A 62 -4.63 1.13 -9.68
C PHE A 62 -5.04 1.90 -10.93
N ILE A 63 -4.47 1.53 -12.09
CA ILE A 63 -4.81 2.14 -13.37
C ILE A 63 -6.23 1.76 -13.80
N GLU A 64 -6.62 0.51 -13.63
CA GLU A 64 -7.98 0.06 -13.93
C GLU A 64 -9.01 0.78 -13.05
N LEU A 65 -8.74 0.89 -11.74
CA LEU A 65 -9.56 1.63 -10.78
C LEU A 65 -9.52 3.16 -10.96
N ASN A 66 -8.82 3.67 -11.98
CA ASN A 66 -8.62 5.10 -12.24
C ASN A 66 -8.12 5.88 -11.01
N PHE A 67 -7.37 5.19 -10.13
CA PHE A 67 -6.75 5.78 -8.95
C PHE A 67 -5.53 6.61 -9.36
N VAL A 68 -4.74 6.04 -10.27
CA VAL A 68 -3.67 6.74 -10.98
C VAL A 68 -3.88 6.57 -12.48
N ARG A 69 -3.66 7.62 -13.26
CA ARG A 69 -3.72 7.49 -14.71
C ARG A 69 -2.43 6.85 -15.24
N ARG A 70 -2.55 6.14 -16.36
CA ARG A 70 -1.38 5.54 -17.02
C ARG A 70 -0.30 6.56 -17.38
N ASP A 71 -0.67 7.77 -17.74
CA ASP A 71 0.28 8.85 -18.04
C ASP A 71 0.94 9.45 -16.80
N GLN A 72 0.45 9.15 -15.60
CA GLN A 72 1.02 9.51 -14.31
C GLN A 72 1.98 8.44 -13.76
N VAL A 73 2.22 7.35 -14.49
CA VAL A 73 3.17 6.31 -14.12
C VAL A 73 4.33 6.29 -15.11
N ILE A 74 5.55 6.22 -14.60
CA ILE A 74 6.80 6.06 -15.34
C ILE A 74 7.08 4.56 -15.41
N PHE A 75 6.86 4.00 -16.60
CA PHE A 75 7.17 2.61 -16.90
C PHE A 75 8.63 2.50 -17.33
N PRO A 76 9.35 1.44 -16.93
CA PRO A 76 10.64 1.15 -17.55
C PRO A 76 10.46 0.91 -19.06
N PRO A 77 11.45 1.28 -19.89
CA PRO A 77 11.41 1.01 -21.33
C PRO A 77 11.14 -0.46 -21.64
N GLN A 78 10.29 -0.75 -22.63
CA GLN A 78 9.88 -2.12 -22.93
C GLN A 78 11.01 -3.00 -23.50
N ASP A 79 12.00 -2.38 -24.15
CA ASP A 79 13.13 -3.05 -24.77
C ASP A 79 14.17 -3.52 -23.74
N THR A 80 14.39 -2.74 -22.68
CA THR A 80 15.36 -3.08 -21.62
C THR A 80 14.72 -3.62 -20.35
N GLY A 81 13.45 -3.29 -20.11
CA GLY A 81 12.78 -3.46 -18.82
C GLY A 81 13.42 -2.66 -17.68
N ARG A 82 14.30 -1.70 -17.97
CA ARG A 82 15.15 -0.99 -16.99
C ARG A 82 15.28 0.50 -17.27
N HIS A 83 15.11 1.33 -16.25
CA HIS A 83 15.29 2.79 -16.32
C HIS A 83 16.75 3.17 -16.54
N PRO A 84 17.13 3.71 -17.71
CA PRO A 84 18.52 4.05 -18.01
C PRO A 84 19.04 5.27 -17.25
N GLY A 85 18.14 6.09 -16.70
CA GLY A 85 18.45 7.33 -15.99
C GLY A 85 18.62 7.17 -14.48
N ILE A 86 18.49 5.96 -13.93
CA ILE A 86 18.71 5.74 -12.50
C ILE A 86 20.21 5.94 -12.22
N GLY A 87 20.57 6.83 -11.30
CA GLY A 87 21.95 7.21 -11.02
C GLY A 87 22.75 6.08 -10.34
N LYS A 88 23.07 5.00 -11.05
CA LYS A 88 23.67 3.76 -10.48
C LYS A 88 24.93 4.02 -9.66
N ASP A 89 25.81 4.87 -10.17
CA ASP A 89 27.06 5.21 -9.48
C ASP A 89 26.78 5.82 -8.12
N ARG A 90 25.80 6.72 -8.04
CA ARG A 90 25.34 7.33 -6.79
C ARG A 90 24.67 6.31 -5.87
N LEU A 91 23.76 5.49 -6.40
CA LEU A 91 23.12 4.42 -5.62
C LEU A 91 24.16 3.48 -4.99
N HIS A 92 25.20 3.13 -5.75
CA HIS A 92 26.25 2.22 -5.30
C HIS A 92 27.25 2.89 -4.34
N HIS A 93 27.77 4.07 -4.69
CA HIS A 93 28.88 4.68 -3.98
C HIS A 93 28.47 5.63 -2.86
N GLU A 94 27.34 6.34 -3.00
CA GLU A 94 26.85 7.29 -2.00
C GLU A 94 25.80 6.67 -1.08
N LEU A 95 24.88 5.88 -1.64
CA LEU A 95 23.79 5.25 -0.90
C LEU A 95 24.07 3.79 -0.50
N HIS A 96 25.28 3.30 -0.83
CA HIS A 96 25.79 1.97 -0.48
C HIS A 96 24.85 0.81 -0.84
N MET A 97 24.08 0.95 -1.93
CA MET A 97 23.18 -0.12 -2.40
C MET A 97 23.98 -1.22 -3.11
N SER A 98 23.57 -2.45 -2.86
CA SER A 98 24.09 -3.65 -3.54
C SER A 98 23.67 -3.68 -5.01
N PRO A 99 24.44 -4.38 -5.89
CA PRO A 99 24.07 -4.55 -7.29
C PRO A 99 22.66 -5.13 -7.50
N GLU A 100 22.22 -6.03 -6.63
CA GLU A 100 20.90 -6.66 -6.67
C GLU A 100 19.79 -5.64 -6.33
N ALA A 101 20.00 -4.80 -5.31
CA ALA A 101 19.08 -3.73 -4.96
C ALA A 101 18.96 -2.69 -6.09
N ILE A 102 20.10 -2.31 -6.69
CA ILE A 102 20.14 -1.40 -7.86
C ILE A 102 19.41 -2.04 -9.05
N SER A 103 19.65 -3.32 -9.30
CA SER A 103 18.97 -4.07 -10.37
C SER A 103 17.46 -4.05 -10.21
N LEU A 104 16.95 -4.23 -8.98
CA LEU A 104 15.52 -4.16 -8.72
C LEU A 104 14.94 -2.77 -8.99
N VAL A 105 15.53 -1.71 -8.43
CA VAL A 105 14.99 -0.34 -8.58
C VAL A 105 15.04 0.14 -10.03
N GLU A 106 15.91 -0.41 -10.88
CA GLU A 106 15.85 -0.13 -12.32
C GLU A 106 14.54 -0.60 -12.97
N ARG A 107 13.88 -1.61 -12.42
CA ARG A 107 12.74 -2.29 -13.04
C ARG A 107 11.39 -1.91 -12.46
N LEU A 108 11.37 -1.20 -11.34
CA LEU A 108 10.12 -0.80 -10.70
C LEU A 108 9.40 0.28 -11.51
N LEU A 109 8.08 0.30 -11.34
CA LEU A 109 7.24 1.39 -11.83
C LEU A 109 7.23 2.50 -10.80
N TYR A 110 7.24 3.75 -11.27
CA TYR A 110 7.26 4.93 -10.41
C TYR A 110 6.10 5.86 -10.71
N PRO A 111 5.39 6.40 -9.71
CA PRO A 111 4.46 7.47 -9.95
C PRO A 111 5.22 8.76 -10.27
N LYS A 112 4.68 9.55 -11.20
CA LYS A 112 5.17 10.89 -11.49
C LYS A 112 4.80 11.81 -10.33
N ILE A 113 5.79 12.51 -9.80
CA ILE A 113 5.56 13.55 -8.81
C ILE A 113 5.19 14.83 -9.56
N VAL A 114 3.89 15.07 -9.72
CA VAL A 114 3.38 16.30 -10.38
C VAL A 114 3.46 17.50 -9.43
N SER A 115 3.32 17.25 -8.13
CA SER A 115 3.49 18.24 -7.06
C SER A 115 3.99 17.53 -5.80
N PRO A 116 4.93 18.12 -5.03
CA PRO A 116 5.38 17.56 -3.76
C PRO A 116 4.24 17.35 -2.74
N GLN A 117 3.15 18.11 -2.86
CA GLN A 117 1.98 18.02 -1.96
C GLN A 117 1.02 16.88 -2.33
N TYR A 118 1.13 16.34 -3.54
CA TYR A 118 0.17 15.41 -4.14
C TYR A 118 0.94 14.17 -4.61
N ARG A 119 1.47 13.44 -3.62
CA ARG A 119 2.23 12.21 -3.86
C ARG A 119 1.29 11.03 -3.92
N THR A 120 1.59 10.07 -4.80
CA THR A 120 0.80 8.85 -4.90
C THR A 120 1.06 7.95 -3.70
N HIS A 121 -0.01 7.58 -3.01
CA HIS A 121 -0.03 6.59 -1.95
C HIS A 121 -0.07 5.20 -2.59
N PHE A 122 0.91 4.38 -2.25
CA PHE A 122 0.93 2.97 -2.64
C PHE A 122 0.02 2.13 -1.75
N PHE A 123 -0.12 2.49 -0.48
CA PHE A 123 -1.00 1.86 0.50
C PHE A 123 -1.58 2.96 1.40
N ILE A 124 -2.53 2.62 2.27
CA ILE A 124 -3.04 3.56 3.29
C ILE A 124 -1.84 4.16 4.03
N GLU A 125 -1.71 5.49 3.93
CA GLU A 125 -0.66 6.30 4.55
C GLU A 125 0.79 5.90 4.18
N ALA A 126 0.99 5.27 3.02
CA ALA A 126 2.31 4.91 2.52
C ALA A 126 2.55 5.55 1.14
N ILE A 127 3.40 6.56 1.06
CA ILE A 127 3.75 7.24 -0.18
C ILE A 127 4.71 6.38 -1.00
N ALA A 128 4.42 6.17 -2.28
CA ALA A 128 5.34 5.49 -3.19
C ALA A 128 6.63 6.31 -3.41
N ILE A 129 7.77 5.62 -3.34
CA ILE A 129 9.09 6.18 -3.68
C ILE A 129 9.28 6.17 -5.20
N ASN A 130 9.88 7.24 -5.73
CA ASN A 130 10.38 7.34 -7.08
C ASN A 130 11.91 7.55 -7.08
N TYR A 131 12.67 6.48 -7.31
CA TYR A 131 14.15 6.51 -7.35
C TYR A 131 14.74 7.31 -8.54
N LEU A 132 13.91 7.88 -9.41
CA LEU A 132 14.33 8.83 -10.44
C LEU A 132 14.36 10.27 -9.92
N GLU A 133 13.82 10.53 -8.72
CA GLU A 133 13.69 11.86 -8.13
C GLU A 133 14.72 12.07 -7.01
N GLU A 134 15.36 13.22 -7.02
CA GLU A 134 16.45 13.57 -6.10
C GLU A 134 16.01 13.61 -4.63
N GLU A 135 14.80 14.10 -4.37
CA GLU A 135 14.23 14.18 -3.02
C GLU A 135 14.02 12.79 -2.40
N ASP A 136 13.52 11.85 -3.21
CA ASP A 136 13.31 10.48 -2.78
C ASP A 136 14.61 9.69 -2.63
N LEU A 137 15.60 9.95 -3.49
CA LEU A 137 16.94 9.38 -3.34
C LEU A 137 17.59 9.79 -2.02
N ARG A 138 17.32 11.02 -1.55
CA ARG A 138 17.84 11.52 -0.27
C ARG A 138 17.25 10.75 0.93
N GLU A 139 15.97 10.39 0.88
CA GLU A 139 15.25 9.79 2.02
C GLU A 139 15.18 8.26 1.96
N CYS A 140 15.41 7.64 0.82
CA CYS A 140 15.20 6.20 0.64
C CYS A 140 16.10 5.27 1.50
N ARG A 141 17.18 5.79 2.07
CA ARG A 141 18.08 5.04 2.97
C ARG A 141 17.77 5.22 4.45
N ASP A 142 17.03 6.25 4.82
CA ASP A 142 16.52 6.49 6.17
C ASP A 142 15.09 7.07 6.08
N PRO A 143 14.08 6.24 5.74
CA PRO A 143 12.72 6.71 5.42
C PRO A 143 11.99 7.46 6.54
N HIS A 144 12.48 7.36 7.78
CA HIS A 144 11.90 8.04 8.94
C HIS A 144 12.69 9.29 9.33
N TRP A 145 13.76 9.63 8.61
CA TRP A 145 14.64 10.75 8.94
C TRP A 145 13.90 12.08 9.04
N SER A 146 13.10 12.43 8.02
CA SER A 146 12.40 13.71 7.88
C SER A 146 11.39 13.98 9.00
N TYR A 147 11.02 12.92 9.71
CA TYR A 147 10.05 12.93 10.80
C TYR A 147 10.71 12.94 12.19
N ARG A 148 12.02 12.70 12.31
CA ARG A 148 12.71 12.75 13.62
C ARG A 148 12.67 14.18 14.20
N GLU A 149 12.23 14.30 15.45
CA GLU A 149 12.19 15.60 16.13
C GLU A 149 13.58 16.25 16.12
N GLY A 150 13.67 17.45 15.53
CA GLY A 150 14.92 18.20 15.49
C GLY A 150 15.97 17.66 14.53
N ALA A 151 15.57 16.97 13.45
CA ALA A 151 16.48 16.55 12.37
C ALA A 151 17.25 17.76 11.79
N GLN A 152 18.46 17.99 12.30
CA GLN A 152 19.42 18.99 11.82
C GLN A 152 20.57 18.35 11.02
N SER A 153 20.70 17.03 11.07
CA SER A 153 21.68 16.24 10.32
C SER A 153 21.07 15.69 9.04
N GLU A 154 21.88 15.32 8.06
CA GLU A 154 21.44 14.59 6.86
C GLU A 154 20.91 13.17 7.20
N PRO A 155 20.08 12.55 6.33
CA PRO A 155 19.70 11.14 6.43
C PRO A 155 20.91 10.22 6.50
N ALA A 156 20.81 9.17 7.31
CA ALA A 156 21.88 8.18 7.41
C ALA A 156 21.86 7.25 6.18
N ALA A 157 22.88 7.36 5.32
CA ALA A 157 22.99 6.55 4.10
C ALA A 157 23.11 5.04 4.38
N ASP A 158 23.55 4.66 5.58
CA ASP A 158 23.79 3.30 6.05
C ASP A 158 22.74 2.77 7.04
N TYR A 159 21.64 3.51 7.28
CA TYR A 159 20.55 3.03 8.14
C TYR A 159 19.95 1.73 7.59
N LEU A 160 19.58 1.68 6.30
CA LEU A 160 19.23 0.43 5.63
C LEU A 160 20.47 -0.36 5.20
N LEU A 161 20.40 -1.70 5.25
CA LEU A 161 21.50 -2.54 4.74
C LEU A 161 21.59 -2.45 3.21
N PRO A 162 22.76 -2.72 2.59
CA PRO A 162 22.95 -2.60 1.13
C PRO A 162 21.92 -3.33 0.25
N HIS A 163 21.34 -4.43 0.73
CA HIS A 163 20.36 -5.24 0.01
C HIS A 163 18.91 -4.91 0.35
N ASP A 164 18.68 -3.95 1.24
CA ASP A 164 17.34 -3.49 1.58
C ASP A 164 16.92 -2.34 0.67
N VAL A 165 15.66 -2.35 0.27
CA VAL A 165 15.06 -1.34 -0.62
C VAL A 165 13.80 -0.80 0.05
N ALA A 166 13.78 0.50 0.33
CA ALA A 166 12.55 1.18 0.72
C ALA A 166 11.62 1.24 -0.50
N LEU A 167 10.40 0.74 -0.36
CA LEU A 167 9.37 0.77 -1.39
C LEU A 167 8.42 1.96 -1.21
N THR A 168 8.22 2.39 0.04
CA THR A 168 7.38 3.52 0.40
C THR A 168 8.03 4.40 1.47
N LEU A 169 7.63 5.67 1.53
CA LEU A 169 7.86 6.59 2.64
C LEU A 169 6.57 6.69 3.47
N PRO A 170 6.66 7.02 4.77
CA PRO A 170 5.45 7.25 5.55
C PRO A 170 4.78 8.56 5.10
N TYR A 171 3.46 8.56 4.96
CA TYR A 171 2.67 9.79 4.88
C TYR A 171 2.47 10.36 6.28
N GLU A 172 2.95 11.57 6.53
CA GLU A 172 2.90 12.21 7.86
C GLU A 172 3.50 11.33 8.98
N ASP A 173 3.18 11.64 10.24
CA ASP A 173 3.75 10.94 11.40
C ASP A 173 3.15 9.54 11.64
N GLU A 174 2.03 9.22 11.01
CA GLU A 174 1.29 7.96 11.22
C GLU A 174 1.57 6.91 10.13
N GLY A 175 2.18 7.34 9.02
CA GLY A 175 2.32 6.53 7.83
C GLY A 175 3.21 5.30 7.92
N LEU A 176 3.04 4.44 6.91
CA LEU A 176 3.71 3.14 6.81
C LEU A 176 4.88 3.18 5.83
N THR A 177 6.03 2.68 6.28
CA THR A 177 7.19 2.42 5.44
C THR A 177 7.29 0.93 5.14
N TRP A 178 7.29 0.57 3.87
CA TRP A 178 7.53 -0.79 3.40
C TRP A 178 8.99 -0.91 2.97
N ILE A 179 9.70 -1.85 3.57
CA ILE A 179 11.10 -2.13 3.29
C ILE A 179 11.23 -3.57 2.83
N LEU A 180 11.68 -3.77 1.60
CA LEU A 180 12.03 -5.08 1.07
C LEU A 180 13.46 -5.44 1.48
N ASP A 181 13.61 -6.57 2.12
CA ASP A 181 14.89 -7.25 2.30
C ASP A 181 15.05 -8.31 1.20
N ILE A 182 15.87 -7.99 0.19
CA ILE A 182 16.13 -8.88 -0.96
C ILE A 182 16.76 -10.19 -0.51
N LYS A 183 17.63 -10.15 0.50
CA LYS A 183 18.34 -11.36 0.98
C LYS A 183 17.37 -12.34 1.64
N TYR A 184 16.33 -11.85 2.30
CA TYR A 184 15.33 -12.66 2.99
C TYR A 184 14.07 -12.91 2.15
N ASN A 185 13.92 -12.24 0.99
CA ASN A 185 12.68 -12.21 0.21
C ASN A 185 11.47 -11.84 1.07
N ALA A 186 11.62 -10.79 1.88
CA ALA A 186 10.67 -10.42 2.91
C ALA A 186 10.44 -8.91 2.98
N ILE A 187 9.23 -8.49 3.30
CA ILE A 187 8.86 -7.09 3.54
C ILE A 187 8.69 -6.86 5.04
N ARG A 188 9.22 -5.73 5.51
CA ARG A 188 8.91 -5.15 6.83
C ARG A 188 8.05 -3.92 6.61
N CYS A 189 6.93 -3.84 7.30
CA CYS A 189 6.07 -2.67 7.37
C CYS A 189 6.29 -2.00 8.72
N ILE A 190 6.74 -0.75 8.70
CA ILE A 190 7.11 0.02 9.88
C ILE A 190 6.10 1.15 10.04
N SER A 191 5.55 1.29 11.24
CA SER A 191 4.74 2.45 11.63
C SER A 191 5.45 3.20 12.73
N ARG A 192 5.58 4.52 12.59
CA ARG A 192 6.22 5.34 13.63
C ARG A 192 5.42 5.36 14.94
N MET A 193 4.10 5.21 14.86
CA MET A 193 3.20 5.22 16.03
C MET A 193 3.30 3.96 16.90
N ALA A 194 4.04 2.95 16.46
CA ALA A 194 4.28 1.73 17.23
C ALA A 194 5.79 1.48 17.37
N GLU A 195 6.37 1.77 18.54
CA GLU A 195 7.74 1.31 18.83
C GLU A 195 7.71 -0.19 19.19
N PRO A 196 8.43 -1.11 18.53
CA PRO A 196 8.45 -2.50 18.97
C PRO A 196 9.18 -2.66 20.32
N PRO A 197 8.62 -3.36 21.33
CA PRO A 197 7.26 -3.86 21.44
C PRO A 197 6.32 -2.80 22.08
N SER A 198 5.36 -2.27 21.33
CA SER A 198 4.39 -1.30 21.86
C SER A 198 3.17 -2.06 22.36
N THR A 199 2.35 -1.43 23.20
CA THR A 199 1.07 -2.00 23.61
C THR A 199 0.13 -2.29 22.44
N SER A 200 0.36 -1.62 21.30
CA SER A 200 -0.43 -1.70 20.09
C SER A 200 0.14 -2.64 19.02
N PHE A 201 1.39 -3.09 19.16
CA PHE A 201 2.01 -4.08 18.29
C PHE A 201 2.67 -5.19 19.12
N ARG A 202 2.09 -6.39 19.07
CA ARG A 202 2.70 -7.58 19.66
C ARG A 202 3.41 -8.35 18.56
N PRO A 203 4.76 -8.37 18.52
CA PRO A 203 5.45 -9.23 17.57
C PRO A 203 5.07 -10.70 17.83
N PRO A 204 5.11 -11.57 16.80
CA PRO A 204 4.93 -13.00 16.98
C PRO A 204 5.86 -13.56 18.07
N GLU A 205 5.41 -14.59 18.80
CA GLU A 205 6.17 -15.15 19.94
C GLU A 205 7.56 -15.68 19.54
N ASP A 206 7.72 -16.09 18.29
CA ASP A 206 8.94 -16.61 17.68
C ASP A 206 9.83 -15.51 17.05
N PHE A 207 9.41 -14.24 17.12
CA PHE A 207 10.21 -13.12 16.62
C PHE A 207 11.32 -12.73 17.61
N ALA A 208 12.57 -12.87 17.17
CA ALA A 208 13.73 -12.34 17.87
C ALA A 208 14.12 -10.97 17.29
N SER A 209 14.20 -9.96 18.17
CA SER A 209 14.67 -8.62 17.80
C SER A 209 16.11 -8.69 17.26
N GLY A 210 16.35 -8.10 16.09
CA GLY A 210 17.65 -8.13 15.44
C GLY A 210 18.67 -7.16 16.05
N TRP A 211 18.19 -6.08 16.67
CA TRP A 211 18.99 -4.96 17.19
C TRP A 211 18.45 -4.52 18.56
N PRO A 212 18.70 -5.31 19.62
CA PRO A 212 18.15 -5.04 20.95
C PRO A 212 18.64 -3.72 21.56
N ASP A 213 19.84 -3.26 21.16
CA ASP A 213 20.43 -2.01 21.66
C ASP A 213 19.84 -0.75 21.00
N GLU A 214 19.13 -0.90 19.89
CA GLU A 214 18.45 0.18 19.17
C GLU A 214 16.96 -0.18 18.94
N PRO A 215 16.09 -0.04 19.95
CA PRO A 215 14.70 -0.52 19.89
C PRO A 215 13.90 -0.03 18.68
N GLY A 216 14.11 1.23 18.26
CA GLY A 216 13.46 1.85 17.10
C GLY A 216 14.05 1.47 15.74
N HIS A 217 15.06 0.60 15.68
CA HIS A 217 15.66 0.18 14.42
C HIS A 217 14.70 -0.71 13.61
N TYR A 218 14.59 -0.48 12.29
CA TYR A 218 13.61 -1.18 11.45
C TYR A 218 13.74 -2.72 11.46
N ARG A 219 14.94 -3.26 11.72
CA ARG A 219 15.16 -4.71 11.85
C ARG A 219 14.47 -5.33 13.08
N ASN A 220 13.97 -4.52 14.01
CA ASN A 220 13.18 -4.96 15.15
C ASN A 220 11.68 -5.12 14.81
N TRP A 221 11.31 -4.90 13.56
CA TRP A 221 9.98 -5.19 13.04
C TRP A 221 9.95 -6.55 12.38
N PRO A 222 8.92 -7.39 12.59
CA PRO A 222 8.78 -8.67 11.91
C PRO A 222 8.83 -8.53 10.38
N ALA A 223 9.48 -9.50 9.73
CA ALA A 223 9.58 -9.58 8.28
C ALA A 223 8.74 -10.73 7.76
N TYR A 224 7.94 -10.47 6.73
CA TYR A 224 7.02 -11.45 6.18
C TYR A 224 7.31 -11.68 4.70
N SER A 225 6.97 -12.86 4.20
CA SER A 225 7.19 -13.24 2.79
C SER A 225 6.71 -12.14 1.83
N ALA A 226 7.65 -11.56 1.05
CA ALA A 226 7.34 -10.47 0.15
C ALA A 226 6.30 -10.85 -0.92
N PRO A 227 6.42 -12.02 -1.60
CA PRO A 227 5.39 -12.47 -2.54
C PRO A 227 4.02 -12.65 -1.90
N PHE A 228 3.96 -13.11 -0.64
CA PHE A 228 2.70 -13.26 0.07
C PHE A 228 2.04 -11.89 0.34
N ILE A 229 2.80 -10.94 0.87
CA ILE A 229 2.30 -9.59 1.18
C ILE A 229 1.78 -8.90 -0.09
N LEU A 230 2.55 -8.93 -1.19
CA LEU A 230 2.12 -8.29 -2.44
C LEU A 230 0.89 -8.97 -3.05
N ARG A 231 0.80 -10.31 -3.02
CA ARG A 231 -0.39 -11.03 -3.49
C ARG A 231 -1.61 -10.73 -2.64
N GLN A 232 -1.45 -10.71 -1.32
CA GLN A 232 -2.56 -10.39 -0.43
C GLN A 232 -3.01 -8.95 -0.64
N TYR A 233 -2.10 -8.00 -0.84
CA TYR A 233 -2.48 -6.63 -1.12
C TYR A 233 -3.25 -6.50 -2.45
N ALA A 234 -2.76 -7.14 -3.52
CA ALA A 234 -3.51 -7.19 -4.78
C ALA A 234 -4.90 -7.83 -4.59
N GLN A 235 -5.00 -8.89 -3.81
CA GLN A 235 -6.28 -9.53 -3.48
C GLN A 235 -7.19 -8.61 -2.67
N ASP A 236 -6.66 -7.87 -1.70
CA ASP A 236 -7.43 -6.93 -0.88
C ASP A 236 -8.03 -5.79 -1.73
N LEU A 237 -7.36 -5.38 -2.82
CA LEU A 237 -7.90 -4.44 -3.81
C LEU A 237 -8.98 -5.10 -4.69
N LEU A 238 -8.76 -6.35 -5.13
CA LEU A 238 -9.74 -7.10 -5.94
C LEU A 238 -11.03 -7.39 -5.14
N ASP A 239 -10.89 -7.73 -3.86
CA ASP A 239 -11.98 -8.00 -2.92
C ASP A 239 -12.58 -6.72 -2.32
N MET A 240 -12.12 -5.54 -2.75
CA MET A 240 -12.55 -4.22 -2.26
C MET A 240 -12.47 -4.06 -0.73
N ARG A 241 -11.54 -4.78 -0.08
CA ARG A 241 -11.26 -4.58 1.35
C ARG A 241 -10.65 -3.21 1.60
N ILE A 242 -9.88 -2.74 0.63
CA ILE A 242 -9.35 -1.40 0.51
C ILE A 242 -9.73 -0.91 -0.89
N VAL A 243 -10.34 0.26 -0.97
CA VAL A 243 -10.75 0.87 -2.24
C VAL A 243 -10.10 2.23 -2.38
N PRO A 244 -9.60 2.60 -3.57
CA PRO A 244 -9.14 3.94 -3.80
C PRO A 244 -10.31 4.94 -3.75
N TYR A 245 -10.04 6.10 -3.18
CA TYR A 245 -10.99 7.18 -2.96
C TYR A 245 -10.51 8.52 -3.53
N SER A 246 -9.69 8.47 -4.57
CA SER A 246 -9.34 9.66 -5.35
C SER A 246 -8.92 9.27 -6.77
N THR A 247 -8.90 10.23 -7.69
CA THR A 247 -8.26 10.07 -9.02
C THR A 247 -6.87 10.69 -9.07
N THR A 248 -6.35 11.11 -7.92
CA THR A 248 -5.05 11.76 -7.74
C THR A 248 -4.01 10.81 -7.17
N GLY A 249 -4.42 9.64 -6.70
CA GLY A 249 -3.55 8.65 -6.10
C GLY A 249 -3.34 8.85 -4.59
N GLU A 250 -4.19 9.59 -3.88
CA GLU A 250 -3.88 10.07 -2.52
C GLU A 250 -4.64 9.35 -1.41
N HIS A 251 -5.86 8.90 -1.68
CA HIS A 251 -6.73 8.43 -0.62
C HIS A 251 -7.23 7.02 -0.91
N PHE A 252 -7.29 6.24 0.16
CA PHE A 252 -7.93 4.94 0.20
C PHE A 252 -8.96 4.95 1.33
N ALA A 253 -10.03 4.20 1.15
CA ALA A 253 -11.01 3.90 2.18
C ALA A 253 -11.05 2.38 2.39
N ARG A 254 -11.43 1.94 3.58
CA ARG A 254 -11.61 0.53 3.90
C ARG A 254 -13.06 0.11 3.73
N SER A 255 -13.27 -1.17 3.43
CA SER A 255 -14.61 -1.77 3.38
C SER A 255 -15.42 -1.59 4.68
N ASN A 256 -14.81 -1.33 5.83
CA ASN A 256 -15.53 -1.07 7.09
C ASN A 256 -15.70 0.42 7.40
N GLU A 257 -15.44 1.29 6.43
CA GLU A 257 -15.66 2.74 6.49
C GLU A 257 -16.81 3.13 5.55
N MET A 258 -17.46 4.26 5.84
CA MET A 258 -18.63 4.72 5.07
C MET A 258 -18.29 4.94 3.59
N GLN A 259 -17.19 5.63 3.30
CA GLN A 259 -16.73 5.90 1.94
C GLN A 259 -16.40 4.61 1.21
N GLY A 260 -15.74 3.67 1.89
CA GLY A 260 -15.38 2.39 1.30
C GLY A 260 -16.61 1.59 0.87
N GLN A 261 -17.66 1.55 1.69
CA GLN A 261 -18.93 0.92 1.33
C GLN A 261 -19.62 1.60 0.12
N ILE A 262 -19.63 2.93 0.07
CA ILE A 262 -20.23 3.68 -1.04
C ILE A 262 -19.48 3.41 -2.36
N ILE A 263 -18.15 3.46 -2.32
CA ILE A 263 -17.28 3.22 -3.49
C ILE A 263 -17.35 1.77 -3.94
N ASP A 264 -17.32 0.81 -3.01
CA ASP A 264 -17.52 -0.62 -3.29
C ASP A 264 -18.85 -0.83 -4.05
N ASN A 265 -19.96 -0.27 -3.53
CA ASN A 265 -21.25 -0.35 -4.21
C ASN A 265 -21.20 0.24 -5.63
N ALA A 266 -20.48 1.35 -5.85
CA ALA A 266 -20.29 1.93 -7.18
C ALA A 266 -19.43 1.04 -8.10
N LEU A 267 -18.31 0.51 -7.62
CA LEU A 267 -17.42 -0.39 -8.36
C LEU A 267 -18.11 -1.70 -8.75
N SER A 268 -18.85 -2.31 -7.81
CA SER A 268 -19.65 -3.51 -8.03
C SER A 268 -20.63 -3.35 -9.18
N ARG A 269 -21.30 -2.20 -9.29
CA ARG A 269 -22.23 -1.90 -10.39
C ARG A 269 -21.54 -1.68 -11.73
N HIS A 270 -20.27 -1.27 -11.70
CA HIS A 270 -19.40 -1.23 -12.88
C HIS A 270 -18.78 -2.60 -13.22
N GLY A 271 -19.12 -3.67 -12.49
CA GLY A 271 -18.69 -5.03 -12.78
C GLY A 271 -17.33 -5.41 -12.20
N TRP A 272 -16.85 -4.69 -11.17
CA TRP A 272 -15.61 -5.07 -10.50
C TRP A 272 -15.76 -6.38 -9.70
N PRO A 273 -14.74 -7.26 -9.65
CA PRO A 273 -13.57 -7.30 -10.53
C PRO A 273 -13.84 -8.06 -11.84
N HIS A 274 -14.87 -8.92 -11.87
CA HIS A 274 -15.17 -9.80 -12.99
C HIS A 274 -16.19 -9.15 -13.93
N ASN A 275 -15.73 -8.67 -15.09
CA ASN A 275 -16.46 -7.89 -16.11
C ASN A 275 -16.45 -6.37 -15.90
N PHE A 276 -15.35 -5.85 -15.35
CA PHE A 276 -15.22 -4.44 -15.05
C PHE A 276 -15.24 -3.56 -16.30
N GLN A 277 -16.09 -2.54 -16.27
CA GLN A 277 -16.24 -1.56 -17.35
C GLN A 277 -15.24 -0.42 -17.20
N THR A 278 -13.95 -0.69 -17.37
CA THR A 278 -12.85 0.27 -17.11
C THR A 278 -13.07 1.65 -17.75
N ALA A 279 -13.54 1.71 -18.99
CA ALA A 279 -13.77 2.98 -19.69
C ALA A 279 -14.95 3.76 -19.11
N ALA A 280 -16.02 3.09 -18.68
CA ALA A 280 -17.17 3.73 -18.04
C ALA A 280 -16.78 4.23 -16.65
N TRP A 281 -16.06 3.40 -15.87
CA TRP A 281 -15.53 3.79 -14.57
C TRP A 281 -14.60 5.01 -14.67
N ALA A 282 -13.65 5.02 -15.59
CA ALA A 282 -12.72 6.14 -15.75
C ALA A 282 -13.42 7.48 -16.07
N GLN A 283 -14.61 7.45 -16.67
CA GLN A 283 -15.42 8.65 -16.93
C GLN A 283 -16.22 9.09 -15.70
N ALA A 284 -16.66 8.15 -14.86
CA ALA A 284 -17.55 8.40 -13.73
C ALA A 284 -16.83 8.59 -12.39
N SER A 285 -15.66 7.98 -12.20
CA SER A 285 -15.02 7.82 -10.89
C SER A 285 -14.73 9.14 -10.19
N GLY A 286 -14.34 10.18 -10.94
CA GLY A 286 -14.10 11.52 -10.39
C GLY A 286 -15.34 12.12 -9.71
N GLN A 287 -16.52 11.99 -10.35
CA GLN A 287 -17.77 12.46 -9.76
C GLN A 287 -18.21 11.56 -8.60
N ILE A 288 -18.08 10.23 -8.76
CA ILE A 288 -18.41 9.25 -7.71
C ILE A 288 -17.62 9.52 -6.43
N TYR A 289 -16.32 9.79 -6.53
CA TYR A 289 -15.50 10.13 -5.36
C TYR A 289 -15.96 11.46 -4.74
N SER A 290 -16.22 12.49 -5.54
CA SER A 290 -16.75 13.77 -5.03
C SER A 290 -18.09 13.59 -4.30
N ASP A 291 -19.05 12.90 -4.93
CA ASP A 291 -20.38 12.64 -4.36
C ASP A 291 -20.29 11.82 -3.07
N THR A 292 -19.31 10.92 -2.96
CA THR A 292 -19.05 10.16 -1.75
C THR A 292 -18.57 11.05 -0.61
N ILE A 293 -17.72 12.07 -0.88
CA ILE A 293 -17.30 13.07 0.13
C ILE A 293 -18.51 13.85 0.63
N ASP A 294 -19.36 14.29 -0.29
CA ASP A 294 -20.56 15.07 0.04
C ASP A 294 -21.58 14.26 0.84
N GLU A 295 -21.82 13.00 0.44
CA GLU A 295 -22.73 12.10 1.15
C GLU A 295 -22.21 11.75 2.53
N GLU A 296 -20.91 11.47 2.69
CA GLU A 296 -20.33 11.25 4.01
C GLU A 296 -20.50 12.50 4.90
N SER A 297 -20.17 13.69 4.37
CA SER A 297 -20.30 14.94 5.12
C SER A 297 -21.74 15.17 5.57
N ARG A 298 -22.71 14.96 4.67
CA ARG A 298 -24.14 15.05 4.99
C ARG A 298 -24.54 14.07 6.09
N ARG A 299 -24.09 12.81 6.01
CA ARG A 299 -24.37 11.80 7.06
C ARG A 299 -23.75 12.19 8.38
N ARG A 300 -22.50 12.66 8.38
CA ARG A 300 -21.80 13.12 9.60
C ARG A 300 -22.51 14.29 10.27
N GLU A 301 -23.11 15.21 9.51
CA GLU A 301 -23.94 16.29 10.05
C GLU A 301 -25.25 15.80 10.69
N GLU A 302 -25.78 14.65 10.26
CA GLU A 302 -26.98 14.01 10.82
C GLU A 302 -26.70 13.19 12.08
N LEU A 303 -25.44 12.84 12.35
CA LEU A 303 -25.05 12.06 13.53
C LEU A 303 -25.10 12.90 14.81
N ASP A 304 -25.44 12.27 15.93
CA ASP A 304 -25.37 12.92 17.24
C ASP A 304 -23.90 13.23 17.57
N PRO A 305 -23.50 14.50 17.77
CA PRO A 305 -22.12 14.84 18.10
C PRO A 305 -21.60 14.14 19.37
N TRP A 306 -22.50 13.78 20.30
CA TRP A 306 -22.14 13.09 21.55
C TRP A 306 -22.00 11.58 21.40
N ARG A 307 -22.41 11.02 20.25
CA ARG A 307 -22.27 9.60 19.90
C ARG A 307 -21.47 9.38 18.62
N TYR A 308 -20.74 10.39 18.17
CA TYR A 308 -19.92 10.35 16.99
C TYR A 308 -19.03 9.09 16.94
N GLY A 309 -18.93 8.47 15.76
CA GLY A 309 -18.23 7.20 15.55
C GLY A 309 -18.99 5.94 16.02
N ALA A 310 -19.80 6.00 17.09
CA ALA A 310 -20.67 4.89 17.46
C ALA A 310 -21.83 4.74 16.47
N ASP A 311 -22.46 5.87 16.12
CA ASP A 311 -23.54 5.90 15.13
C ASP A 311 -23.03 5.57 13.72
N GLU A 312 -21.81 6.01 13.37
CA GLU A 312 -21.17 5.68 12.09
C GLU A 312 -20.92 4.17 11.96
N ARG A 313 -20.37 3.53 13.00
CA ARG A 313 -20.19 2.08 13.03
C ARG A 313 -21.54 1.34 12.93
N GLU A 314 -22.61 1.90 13.49
CA GLU A 314 -23.94 1.32 13.38
C GLU A 314 -24.46 1.39 11.94
N ILE A 315 -24.33 2.54 11.27
CA ILE A 315 -24.67 2.72 9.85
C ILE A 315 -23.90 1.71 8.98
N VAL A 316 -22.58 1.64 9.13
CA VAL A 316 -21.75 0.71 8.34
C VAL A 316 -22.16 -0.74 8.60
N ARG A 317 -22.44 -1.12 9.86
CA ARG A 317 -22.95 -2.47 10.18
C ARG A 317 -24.31 -2.74 9.56
N GLU A 318 -25.18 -1.74 9.50
CA GLU A 318 -26.48 -1.86 8.84
C GLU A 318 -26.31 -2.07 7.34
N TRP A 319 -25.42 -1.31 6.69
CA TRP A 319 -25.09 -1.47 5.27
C TRP A 319 -24.49 -2.84 4.94
N ILE A 320 -23.59 -3.34 5.79
CA ILE A 320 -23.06 -4.71 5.65
C ILE A 320 -24.18 -5.75 5.69
N ARG A 321 -25.23 -5.53 6.51
CA ARG A 321 -26.38 -6.43 6.62
C ARG A 321 -27.40 -6.24 5.50
N ASN A 322 -27.52 -5.02 5.00
CA ASN A 322 -28.47 -4.64 3.97
C ASN A 322 -27.82 -3.66 2.97
N PRO A 323 -27.10 -4.19 1.96
CA PRO A 323 -26.38 -3.36 0.98
C PRO A 323 -27.29 -2.45 0.16
N GLU A 324 -28.60 -2.72 0.09
CA GLU A 324 -29.57 -1.86 -0.60
C GLU A 324 -29.73 -0.47 0.06
N LEU A 325 -29.25 -0.32 1.30
CA LEU A 325 -29.25 0.95 2.03
C LEU A 325 -28.04 1.82 1.72
N ILE A 326 -27.03 1.28 1.04
CA ILE A 326 -25.83 2.03 0.65
C ILE A 326 -26.25 3.08 -0.39
N PRO A 327 -25.91 4.36 -0.17
CA PRO A 327 -26.21 5.42 -1.12
C PRO A 327 -25.69 5.10 -2.53
N ASP A 328 -26.52 5.43 -3.51
CA ASP A 328 -26.12 5.44 -4.90
C ASP A 328 -25.57 6.82 -5.26
N VAL A 329 -24.27 6.88 -5.60
CA VAL A 329 -23.53 8.07 -6.02
C VAL A 329 -23.13 7.98 -7.50
N GLY A 330 -22.85 9.13 -8.13
CA GLY A 330 -22.38 9.20 -9.53
C GLY A 330 -23.48 9.26 -10.59
N TYR A 331 -24.75 9.18 -10.18
CA TYR A 331 -25.88 9.52 -11.03
C TYR A 331 -26.42 10.86 -10.58
N SER A 332 -26.26 11.89 -11.40
CA SER A 332 -26.97 13.15 -11.22
C SER A 332 -28.43 12.81 -10.97
N ARG A 333 -28.92 13.12 -9.77
CA ARG A 333 -30.35 13.28 -9.56
C ARG A 333 -30.70 14.53 -10.35
N ASP A 334 -30.92 14.37 -11.65
CA ASP A 334 -31.54 15.42 -12.46
C ASP A 334 -32.90 15.71 -11.82
N ILE A 335 -32.95 16.77 -11.02
CA ILE A 335 -34.16 17.38 -10.44
C ILE A 335 -34.42 18.66 -11.23
#